data_AF-A0A6B3HTP7-F1
#
_entry.id   AF-A0A6B3HTP7-F1
#
_cell.length_a   1.000
_cell.length_b   1.000
_cell.length_c   1.000
_cell.angle_alpha   90.00
_cell.angle_beta   90.00
_cell.angle_gamma   90.00
#
_symmetry.space_group_name_H-M   'P 1'
#
loop_
_entity.id
_entity.type
_entity.pdbx_description
1 polymer ?
#
loop_
_entity_poly.entity_id
_entity_poly.type
_entity_poly.pdbx_seq_one_letter_code
_entity_poly.pdbx_strand_id
1 'polypeptide(L)'
;RPHRPGERLTPCFAPKSERFPDSSVDMGTGYDCFDTLSHTDDPRIQGAQRANRQFLKRTLTDVGFVNLPEEWWHFTHKPELFPDTYFDFPV
;
A
#
# COMPACT_ATOMS: atom_id res chain seq x y z
N ARG A 1 4.46 -16.07 -6.93
CA ARG A 1 4.27 -17.31 -6.13
C ARG A 1 4.29 -16.92 -4.65
N PRO A 2 3.46 -17.53 -3.79
CA PRO A 2 3.50 -17.24 -2.36
C PRO A 2 4.86 -17.63 -1.74
N HIS A 3 5.19 -16.97 -0.62
CA HIS A 3 6.32 -17.36 0.22
C HIS A 3 6.20 -18.82 0.64
N ARG A 4 7.32 -19.55 0.66
CA ARG A 4 7.38 -20.92 1.19
C ARG A 4 8.17 -20.94 2.49
N PRO A 5 7.72 -21.69 3.52
CA PRO A 5 8.50 -21.88 4.74
C PRO A 5 9.94 -22.31 4.44
N GLY A 6 10.92 -21.63 5.04
CA GLY A 6 12.35 -21.86 4.83
C GLY A 6 13.00 -20.99 3.75
N GLU A 7 12.24 -20.17 3.03
CA GLU A 7 12.80 -19.16 2.13
C GLU A 7 13.46 -18.02 2.92
N ARG A 8 14.53 -17.46 2.34
CA ARG A 8 15.18 -16.29 2.93
C ARG A 8 14.25 -15.08 2.82
N LEU A 9 14.08 -14.36 3.93
CA LEU A 9 13.35 -13.11 3.94
C LEU A 9 14.09 -12.04 3.12
N THR A 10 13.34 -11.28 2.35
CA THR A 10 13.82 -10.14 1.56
C THR A 10 13.12 -8.87 2.05
N PRO A 11 13.79 -7.70 2.06
CA PRO A 11 13.13 -6.45 2.39
C PRO A 11 11.91 -6.18 1.49
N CYS A 12 10.82 -5.68 2.08
CA CYS A 12 9.59 -5.36 1.34
C CYS A 12 9.76 -4.19 0.34
N PHE A 13 10.81 -3.39 0.50
CA PHE A 13 11.20 -2.33 -0.43
C PHE A 13 12.28 -2.76 -1.44
N ALA A 14 12.69 -4.03 -1.44
CA ALA A 14 13.61 -4.54 -2.46
C ALA A 14 12.99 -4.43 -3.86
N PRO A 15 13.82 -4.49 -4.94
CA PRO A 15 13.32 -4.49 -6.31
C PRO A 15 12.18 -5.49 -6.51
N LYS A 16 11.22 -5.15 -7.38
CA LYS A 16 10.00 -5.96 -7.60
C LYS A 16 10.27 -7.43 -7.92
N SER A 17 11.38 -7.74 -8.59
CA SER A 17 11.80 -9.12 -8.91
C SER A 17 12.32 -9.91 -7.71
N GLU A 18 12.70 -9.24 -6.62
CA GLU A 18 13.37 -9.83 -5.46
C GLU A 18 12.45 -9.93 -4.23
N ARG A 19 11.57 -8.95 -4.02
CA ARG A 19 10.61 -8.97 -2.91
C ARG A 19 9.49 -9.99 -3.13
N PHE A 20 8.83 -10.40 -2.05
CA PHE A 20 7.67 -11.29 -2.15
C PHE A 20 6.54 -10.63 -2.96
N PRO A 21 5.90 -11.37 -3.88
CA PRO A 21 4.84 -10.83 -4.71
C PRO A 21 3.53 -10.76 -3.91
N ASP A 22 2.81 -9.64 -4.07
CA ASP A 22 1.59 -9.28 -3.34
C ASP A 22 0.38 -9.02 -4.28
N SER A 23 0.46 -9.49 -5.53
CA SER A 23 -0.52 -9.27 -6.61
C SER A 23 -0.76 -7.80 -7.04
N SER A 24 -0.03 -6.84 -6.47
CA SER A 24 -0.12 -5.44 -6.87
C SER A 24 0.63 -5.12 -8.17
N VAL A 25 0.22 -4.04 -8.84
CA VAL A 25 1.11 -3.35 -9.79
C VAL A 25 2.33 -2.81 -9.04
N ASP A 26 3.43 -2.47 -9.72
CA ASP A 26 4.60 -2.00 -8.97
C ASP A 26 4.34 -0.65 -8.28
N MET A 27 4.27 -0.65 -6.96
CA MET A 27 4.13 0.54 -6.13
C MET A 27 5.45 0.98 -5.49
N GLY A 28 6.59 0.35 -5.81
CA GLY A 28 7.89 0.68 -5.21
C GLY A 28 8.17 0.03 -3.86
N THR A 29 7.13 -0.37 -3.12
CA THR A 29 7.23 -1.30 -1.98
C THR A 29 6.16 -2.38 -2.12
N GLY A 30 6.28 -3.47 -1.35
CA GLY A 30 5.17 -4.38 -1.14
C GLY A 30 4.06 -3.74 -0.29
N TYR A 31 2.88 -4.35 -0.33
CA TYR A 31 1.80 -4.16 0.65
C TYR A 31 2.29 -4.49 2.06
N ASP A 32 1.77 -3.79 3.09
CA ASP A 32 2.20 -3.89 4.49
C ASP A 32 3.72 -3.74 4.69
N CYS A 33 4.34 -2.84 3.92
CA CYS A 33 5.76 -2.52 4.08
C CYS A 33 5.97 -1.38 5.08
N PHE A 34 6.44 -1.71 6.29
CA PHE A 34 6.71 -0.74 7.37
C PHE A 34 8.07 -0.04 7.20
N ASP A 35 8.33 0.52 6.03
CA ASP A 35 9.49 1.36 5.74
C ASP A 35 9.00 2.71 5.20
N THR A 36 9.68 3.82 5.52
CA THR A 36 9.37 5.16 4.99
C THR A 36 9.16 5.23 3.47
N LEU A 37 9.74 4.31 2.69
CA LEU A 37 9.51 4.23 1.25
C LEU A 37 8.05 3.88 0.88
N SER A 38 7.23 3.38 1.82
CA SER A 38 5.80 3.16 1.64
C SER A 38 4.98 4.45 1.70
N HIS A 39 5.52 5.55 2.24
CA HIS A 39 4.83 6.84 2.30
C HIS A 39 4.39 7.27 0.89
N THR A 40 3.11 7.57 0.71
CA THR A 40 2.47 7.74 -0.61
C THR A 40 3.21 8.71 -1.53
N ASP A 41 3.68 9.82 -0.96
CA ASP A 41 4.34 10.90 -1.70
C ASP A 41 5.87 10.94 -1.55
N ASP A 42 6.51 9.87 -1.05
CA ASP A 42 7.97 9.80 -0.89
C ASP A 42 8.72 10.18 -2.19
N PRO A 43 9.67 11.12 -2.14
CA PRO A 43 10.35 11.62 -3.33
C PRO A 43 11.32 10.62 -3.97
N ARG A 44 11.68 9.53 -3.27
CA ARG A 44 12.50 8.44 -3.82
C ARG A 44 11.70 7.55 -4.77
N ILE A 45 10.36 7.56 -4.67
CA ILE A 45 9.48 6.83 -5.58
C ILE A 45 9.20 7.68 -6.82
N GLN A 46 9.62 7.17 -7.97
CA GLN A 46 9.62 7.89 -9.25
C GLN A 46 9.04 7.04 -10.39
N GLY A 47 8.87 7.65 -11.57
CA GLY A 47 8.44 6.96 -12.79
C GLY A 47 7.10 6.23 -12.64
N ALA A 48 7.05 4.99 -13.13
CA ALA A 48 5.82 4.19 -13.13
C ALA A 48 5.27 3.94 -11.72
N GLN A 49 6.13 3.75 -10.72
CA GLN A 49 5.71 3.54 -9.34
C GLN A 49 4.97 4.75 -8.78
N ARG A 50 5.51 5.96 -9.02
CA ARG A 50 4.84 7.21 -8.65
C ARG A 50 3.53 7.38 -9.41
N ALA A 51 3.51 7.11 -10.71
CA ALA A 51 2.31 7.20 -11.52
C ALA A 51 1.20 6.27 -11.00
N ASN A 52 1.53 5.04 -10.62
CA ASN A 52 0.58 4.09 -10.03
C ASN A 52 0.02 4.59 -8.70
N ARG A 53 0.87 5.09 -7.79
CA ARG A 53 0.44 5.65 -6.50
C ARG A 53 -0.50 6.85 -6.69
N GLN A 54 -0.16 7.77 -7.58
CA GLN A 54 -0.99 8.95 -7.84
C GLN A 54 -2.31 8.60 -8.53
N PHE A 55 -2.30 7.61 -9.44
CA PHE A 55 -3.52 7.12 -10.04
C PHE A 55 -4.48 6.53 -9.01
N LEU A 56 -3.98 5.66 -8.12
CA LEU A 56 -4.76 5.10 -7.02
C LEU A 56 -5.31 6.20 -6.10
N LYS A 57 -4.44 7.08 -5.61
CA LYS A 57 -4.79 8.19 -4.72
C LYS A 57 -5.90 9.06 -5.32
N ARG A 58 -5.73 9.54 -6.54
CA ARG A 58 -6.73 10.38 -7.22
C ARG A 58 -8.06 9.65 -7.38
N THR A 59 -8.03 8.43 -7.90
CA THR A 59 -9.25 7.65 -8.19
C THR A 59 -10.07 7.41 -6.93
N LEU A 60 -9.43 7.09 -5.81
CA LEU A 60 -10.12 6.85 -4.54
C LEU A 60 -10.59 8.16 -3.90
N THR A 61 -9.81 9.24 -3.98
CA THR A 61 -10.22 10.56 -3.53
C THR A 61 -11.45 11.09 -4.27
N ASP A 62 -11.55 10.85 -5.58
CA ASP A 62 -12.72 11.26 -6.39
C ASP A 62 -14.03 10.60 -5.93
N VAL A 63 -13.96 9.47 -5.20
CA VAL A 63 -15.11 8.74 -4.65
C VAL A 63 -15.20 8.80 -3.12
N GLY A 64 -14.55 9.78 -2.50
CA GLY A 64 -14.71 10.10 -1.08
C GLY A 64 -13.78 9.34 -0.13
N PHE A 65 -12.67 8.77 -0.62
CA PHE A 65 -11.64 8.19 0.26
C PHE A 65 -10.49 9.17 0.52
N VAL A 66 -9.97 9.14 1.74
CA VAL A 66 -8.82 9.93 2.18
C VAL A 66 -7.64 9.00 2.41
N ASN A 67 -6.52 9.24 1.72
CA ASN A 67 -5.29 8.45 1.89
C ASN A 67 -4.60 8.76 3.22
N LEU A 68 -4.05 7.73 3.87
CA LEU A 68 -3.06 7.90 4.93
C LEU A 68 -1.67 8.16 4.30
N PRO A 69 -0.99 9.28 4.59
CA PRO A 69 0.27 9.64 3.94
C PRO A 69 1.38 8.60 4.09
N GLU A 70 1.38 7.85 5.20
CA GLU A 70 2.41 6.89 5.55
C GLU A 70 2.28 5.55 4.80
N GLU A 71 1.12 5.26 4.21
CA GLU A 71 0.82 3.96 3.61
C GLU A 71 0.11 4.14 2.26
N TRP A 72 0.80 3.87 1.15
CA TRP A 72 0.22 4.04 -0.19
C TRP A 72 -1.04 3.22 -0.44
N TRP A 73 -1.25 2.14 0.32
CA TRP A 73 -2.40 1.25 0.22
C TRP A 73 -3.57 1.63 1.13
N HIS A 74 -3.37 2.50 2.13
CA HIS A 74 -4.37 2.77 3.16
C HIS A 74 -5.24 3.97 2.84
N PHE A 75 -6.56 3.79 2.97
CA PHE A 75 -7.56 4.81 2.71
C PHE A 75 -8.74 4.67 3.69
N THR A 76 -9.25 5.80 4.17
CA THR A 76 -10.48 5.87 4.98
C THR A 76 -11.59 6.49 4.15
N HIS A 77 -12.76 5.86 4.08
CA HIS A 77 -13.92 6.48 3.43
C HIS A 77 -14.47 7.62 4.30
N LYS A 78 -14.74 8.79 3.72
CA LYS A 78 -15.38 9.92 4.38
C LYS A 78 -16.57 10.38 3.52
N PRO A 79 -17.83 10.31 4.03
CA PRO A 79 -18.24 10.20 5.43
C PRO A 79 -18.36 8.75 5.93
N GLU A 80 -17.51 8.36 6.87
CA GLU A 80 -17.54 7.06 7.52
C GLU A 80 -18.79 6.89 8.40
N LEU A 81 -19.48 5.76 8.31
CA LEU A 81 -20.72 5.52 9.07
C LEU A 81 -20.48 5.27 10.57
N PHE A 82 -19.32 4.69 10.92
CA PHE A 82 -19.03 4.22 12.27
C PHE A 82 -17.60 4.64 12.71
N PRO A 83 -17.29 5.94 12.79
CA PRO A 83 -15.91 6.42 12.99
C PRO A 83 -15.28 5.99 14.34
N ASP A 84 -16.11 5.69 15.35
CA ASP A 84 -15.66 5.33 16.69
C ASP A 84 -16.10 3.90 17.11
N THR A 85 -16.53 3.07 16.15
CA THR A 85 -16.92 1.66 16.43
C THR A 85 -15.92 0.70 15.81
N TYR A 86 -15.30 -0.11 16.66
CA TYR A 86 -14.38 -1.18 16.26
C TYR A 86 -15.13 -2.50 16.36
N PHE A 87 -15.41 -3.12 15.21
CA PHE A 87 -16.12 -4.39 15.15
C PHE A 87 -15.16 -5.57 15.43
N ASP A 88 -15.64 -6.58 16.16
CA ASP A 88 -14.90 -7.80 16.49
C ASP A 88 -15.77 -9.04 16.18
N PHE A 89 -16.18 -9.16 14.92
CA PHE A 89 -16.83 -10.36 14.37
C PHE A 89 -15.96 -10.98 13.27
N PRO A 90 -16.02 -12.30 13.03
CA PRO A 90 -15.21 -12.95 12.00
C PRO A 90 -15.47 -12.43 10.58
N VAL A 91 -14.42 -12.37 9.75
CA VAL A 91 -14.45 -12.02 8.30
C VAL A 91 -14.42 -13.27 7.44
#